data_AF-A0A7W0MIZ4-F1
#
_entry.id   AF-A0A7W0MIZ4-F1
#
_cell.length_a   1.000
_cell.length_b   1.000
_cell.length_c   1.000
_cell.angle_alpha   90.00
_cell.angle_beta   90.00
_cell.angle_gamma   90.00
#
_symmetry.space_group_name_H-M   'P 1'
#
loop_
_entity.id
_entity.type
_entity.pdbx_description
1 polymer ?
#
loop_
_entity_poly.entity_id
_entity_poly.type
_entity_poly.pdbx_seq_one_letter_code
_entity_poly.pdbx_strand_id
1 'polypeptide(L)'
;MSVYFCDSSAVVKRYVSEQGTTWLTGITDPAAGNRVYVAAITGAEVIAARARKRRGQHLSTSDAATAMTRFGHDYANSCSYKFICRAGTN
;
A
#
# COMPACT_ATOMS: atom_id res chain seq x y z
N MET A 1 -8.00 -9.05 16.63
CA MET A 1 -8.74 -8.74 15.38
C MET A 1 -9.18 -7.30 15.46
N SER A 2 -8.47 -6.41 14.77
CA SER A 2 -8.76 -4.98 14.78
C SER A 2 -9.05 -4.47 13.37
N VAL A 3 -9.74 -3.34 13.30
CA VAL A 3 -10.08 -2.65 12.05
C VAL A 3 -9.23 -1.38 11.96
N TYR A 4 -8.49 -1.23 10.87
CA TYR A 4 -7.67 -0.06 10.59
C TYR A 4 -8.13 0.61 9.29
N PHE A 5 -8.12 1.94 9.29
CA PHE A 5 -8.25 2.73 8.07
C PHE A 5 -6.88 3.30 7.71
N CYS A 6 -6.45 3.07 6.48
CA CYS A 6 -5.20 3.58 5.94
C CYS A 6 -5.50 4.69 4.92
N ASP A 7 -4.95 5.87 5.19
CA ASP A 7 -4.87 6.96 4.23
C ASP A 7 -3.77 6.70 3.18
N SER A 8 -3.63 7.58 2.19
CA SER A 8 -2.61 7.44 1.16
C SER A 8 -1.19 7.47 1.71
N SER A 9 -0.92 8.21 2.79
CA SER A 9 0.42 8.24 3.40
C SER A 9 0.79 6.91 4.06
N ALA A 10 -0.15 6.26 4.75
CA ALA A 10 0.02 4.90 5.25
C ALA A 10 0.29 3.92 4.10
N VAL A 11 -0.51 3.94 3.04
CA VAL A 11 -0.30 3.05 1.88
C VAL A 11 1.10 3.24 1.28
N VAL A 12 1.60 4.47 1.14
CA VAL A 12 2.96 4.72 0.65
C VAL A 12 4.02 4.07 1.53
N LYS A 13 3.89 4.15 2.86
CA LYS A 13 4.84 3.53 3.82
C LYS A 13 4.86 2.00 3.74
N ARG A 14 3.83 1.37 3.16
CA ARG A 14 3.82 -0.07 2.90
C ARG A 14 4.75 -0.48 1.76
N TYR A 15 4.89 0.38 0.76
CA TYR A 15 5.62 0.09 -0.47
C TYR A 15 6.97 0.82 -0.59
N VAL A 16 7.17 1.87 0.19
CA VAL A 16 8.41 2.66 0.27
C VAL A 16 8.91 2.64 1.70
N SER A 17 10.22 2.38 1.89
CA SER A 17 10.85 2.38 3.20
C SER A 17 10.94 3.81 3.74
N GLU A 18 10.10 4.11 4.73
CA GLU A 18 10.03 5.41 5.43
C GLU A 18 9.79 5.15 6.92
N GLN A 19 9.86 6.22 7.73
CA GLN A 19 9.53 6.11 9.15
C GLN A 19 8.09 5.62 9.32
N GLY A 20 7.94 4.50 10.06
CA GLY A 20 6.66 3.84 10.29
C GLY A 20 6.40 2.61 9.40
N THR A 21 7.25 2.30 8.42
CA THR A 21 7.10 1.10 7.56
C THR A 21 7.04 -0.20 8.36
N THR A 22 7.86 -0.36 9.40
CA THR A 22 7.87 -1.59 10.23
C THR A 22 6.54 -1.78 10.95
N TRP A 23 6.02 -0.72 11.58
CA TRP A 23 4.73 -0.78 12.24
C TRP A 23 3.59 -1.07 11.26
N LEU A 24 3.60 -0.39 10.12
CA LEU A 24 2.57 -0.56 9.11
C LEU A 24 2.60 -1.96 8.47
N THR A 25 3.79 -2.52 8.29
CA THR A 25 3.99 -3.88 7.80
C THR A 25 3.46 -4.91 8.80
N GLY A 26 3.64 -4.69 10.10
CA GLY A 26 3.08 -5.57 11.13
C GLY A 26 1.55 -5.57 11.17
N ILE A 27 0.90 -4.41 11.03
CA ILE A 27 -0.58 -4.35 11.03
C ILE A 27 -1.20 -4.88 9.73
N THR A 28 -0.46 -4.81 8.61
CA THR A 28 -0.88 -5.31 7.29
C THR A 28 -0.38 -6.73 7.00
N ASP A 29 0.30 -7.37 7.95
CA ASP A 29 0.71 -8.77 7.84
C ASP A 29 -0.57 -9.64 7.82
N PRO A 30 -0.76 -10.49 6.79
CA PRO A 30 -1.87 -11.44 6.77
C PRO A 30 -1.98 -12.30 8.03
N ALA A 31 -0.86 -12.65 8.67
CA ALA A 31 -0.83 -13.43 9.91
C ALA A 31 -1.39 -12.66 11.12
N ALA A 32 -1.41 -11.31 11.08
CA ALA A 32 -2.00 -10.49 12.13
C ALA A 32 -3.54 -10.53 12.12
N GLY A 33 -4.15 -10.99 11.02
CA GLY A 33 -5.60 -11.15 10.91
C GLY A 33 -6.39 -9.83 11.03
N ASN A 34 -5.76 -8.68 10.76
CA ASN A 34 -6.44 -7.39 10.83
C ASN A 34 -7.23 -7.10 9.56
N ARG A 35 -8.27 -6.27 9.68
CA ARG A 35 -8.99 -5.74 8.52
C ARG A 35 -8.48 -4.34 8.22
N VAL A 36 -7.98 -4.13 7.02
CA VAL A 36 -7.43 -2.85 6.58
C VAL A 36 -8.30 -2.31 5.46
N TYR A 37 -8.83 -1.10 5.67
CA TYR A 37 -9.64 -0.38 4.69
C TYR A 37 -8.85 0.80 4.14
N VAL A 38 -9.04 1.08 2.84
CA VAL A 38 -8.50 2.26 2.16
C VAL A 38 -9.64 2.98 1.46
N ALA A 39 -9.54 4.29 1.31
CA ALA A 39 -10.51 5.03 0.51
C ALA A 39 -10.31 4.73 -0.98
N ALA A 40 -11.39 4.73 -1.76
CA ALA A 40 -11.29 4.57 -3.22
C ALA A 40 -10.45 5.68 -3.88
N ILE A 41 -10.41 6.88 -3.28
CA ILE A 41 -9.58 7.99 -3.75
C ILE A 41 -8.08 7.74 -3.55
N THR A 42 -7.70 6.82 -2.65
CA THR A 42 -6.30 6.52 -2.33
C THR A 42 -5.49 6.08 -3.56
N GLY A 43 -6.11 5.41 -4.54
CA GLY A 43 -5.46 5.09 -5.80
C GLY A 43 -5.00 6.33 -6.58
N ALA A 44 -5.85 7.35 -6.68
CA ALA A 44 -5.51 8.61 -7.35
C ALA A 44 -4.45 9.40 -6.58
N GLU A 45 -4.52 9.38 -5.25
CA GLU A 45 -3.55 10.06 -4.36
C GLU A 45 -2.15 9.45 -4.45
N VAL A 46 -2.02 8.12 -4.48
CA VAL A 46 -0.73 7.42 -4.62
C VAL A 46 -0.08 7.73 -5.97
N ILE A 47 -0.87 7.76 -7.06
CA ILE A 47 -0.38 8.16 -8.39
C ILE A 47 0.11 9.61 -8.37
N ALA A 48 -0.66 10.52 -7.77
CA ALA A 48 -0.31 11.95 -7.69
C ALA A 48 0.92 12.21 -6.80
N ALA A 49 1.07 11.48 -5.68
CA ALA A 49 2.23 11.56 -4.79
C ALA A 49 3.51 11.11 -5.51
N ARG A 50 3.45 10.03 -6.30
CA ARG A 50 4.57 9.59 -7.15
C ARG A 50 4.95 10.64 -8.18
N ALA A 51 3.99 11.23 -8.88
CA ALA A 51 4.25 12.25 -9.89
C ALA A 51 5.01 13.46 -9.28
N ARG A 52 4.67 13.83 -8.04
CA ARG A 52 5.40 14.85 -7.27
C ARG A 52 6.82 14.40 -6.87
N LYS A 53 6.98 13.21 -6.28
CA LYS A 53 8.29 12.69 -5.85
C LYS A 53 9.28 12.49 -7.01
N ARG A 54 8.78 12.08 -8.18
CA ARG A 54 9.56 11.98 -9.44
C ARG A 54 10.08 13.35 -9.89
N ARG A 55 9.22 14.39 -9.90
CA ARG A 55 9.66 15.76 -10.23
C ARG A 55 10.69 16.30 -9.23
N GLY A 56 10.58 15.90 -7.97
CA GLY A 56 11.55 16.25 -6.94
C GLY A 56 12.83 15.43 -6.92
N GLN A 57 12.99 14.38 -7.75
CA GLN A 57 14.11 13.42 -7.67
C GLN A 57 14.26 12.67 -6.33
N HIS A 58 13.20 12.59 -5.52
CA HIS A 58 13.22 11.95 -4.20
C HIS A 58 12.91 10.45 -4.22
N LEU A 59 12.82 9.83 -5.41
CA LEU A 59 12.51 8.41 -5.56
C LEU A 59 13.15 7.88 -6.84
N SER A 60 13.89 6.77 -6.74
CA SER A 60 14.47 6.13 -7.92
C SER A 60 13.35 5.65 -8.87
N THR A 61 13.62 5.66 -10.17
CA THR A 61 12.64 5.27 -11.19
C THR A 61 12.27 3.79 -11.09
N SER A 62 13.21 2.93 -10.69
CA SER A 62 13.04 1.49 -10.50
C SER A 62 12.20 1.16 -9.25
N ASP A 63 12.46 1.82 -8.13
CA ASP A 63 11.71 1.57 -6.88
C ASP A 63 10.27 2.08 -7.02
N ALA A 64 10.10 3.22 -7.70
CA ALA A 64 8.78 3.76 -8.01
C ALA A 64 7.95 2.84 -8.92
N ALA A 65 8.59 2.16 -9.87
CA ALA A 65 7.92 1.21 -10.76
C ALA A 65 7.53 -0.06 -10.00
N THR A 66 8.45 -0.62 -9.22
CA THR A 66 8.21 -1.81 -8.38
C THR A 66 7.08 -1.59 -7.38
N ALA A 67 7.08 -0.45 -6.68
CA ALA A 67 6.02 -0.08 -5.75
C ALA A 67 4.65 0.03 -6.45
N MET A 68 4.61 0.58 -7.67
CA MET A 68 3.36 0.77 -8.41
C MET A 68 2.79 -0.55 -8.94
N THR A 69 3.65 -1.45 -9.43
CA THR A 69 3.20 -2.78 -9.87
C THR A 69 2.59 -3.56 -8.71
N ARG A 70 3.25 -3.55 -7.54
CA ARG A 70 2.75 -4.21 -6.33
C ARG A 70 1.46 -3.57 -5.83
N PHE A 71 1.43 -2.24 -5.72
CA PHE A 71 0.22 -1.52 -5.33
C PHE A 71 -0.95 -1.78 -6.29
N GLY A 72 -0.72 -1.72 -7.60
CA GLY A 72 -1.75 -1.98 -8.61
C GLY A 72 -2.31 -3.39 -8.52
N HIS A 73 -1.44 -4.39 -8.32
CA HIS A 73 -1.85 -5.78 -8.10
C HIS A 73 -2.70 -5.92 -6.83
N ASP A 74 -2.25 -5.34 -5.72
CA ASP A 74 -2.96 -5.44 -4.44
C ASP A 74 -4.29 -4.67 -4.47
N TYR A 75 -4.31 -3.48 -5.06
CA TYR A 75 -5.50 -2.64 -5.19
C TYR A 75 -6.57 -3.28 -6.10
N ALA A 76 -6.16 -3.88 -7.23
CA ALA A 76 -7.07 -4.59 -8.13
C ALA A 76 -7.71 -5.82 -7.45
N ASN A 77 -6.92 -6.57 -6.67
CA ASN A 77 -7.40 -7.72 -5.90
C ASN A 77 -8.31 -7.34 -4.71
N SER A 78 -8.40 -6.05 -4.40
CA SER A 78 -9.15 -5.52 -3.24
C SER A 78 -10.45 -4.84 -3.62
N CYS A 79 -10.60 -4.44 -4.89
CA CYS A 79 -11.75 -3.70 -5.41
C CYS A 79 -13.03 -4.55 -5.52
N SER A 80 -12.96 -5.86 -5.21
CA SER A 80 -14.11 -6.72 -4.89
C SER A 80 -14.20 -6.89 -3.37
N TYR A 81 -14.49 -5.82 -2.63
CA TYR A 81 -14.87 -5.81 -1.20
C TYR A 81 -14.07 -6.74 -0.25
N LYS A 82 -12.78 -6.99 -0.49
CA LYS A 82 -11.92 -7.77 0.41
C LYS A 82 -10.46 -7.46 0.10
N PHE A 83 -9.84 -6.58 0.88
CA PHE A 83 -8.43 -6.79 1.22
C PHE A 83 -8.39 -7.97 2.22
N ILE A 84 -8.72 -9.16 1.74
CA ILE A 84 -8.36 -10.41 2.43
C ILE A 84 -7.22 -10.94 1.60
N CYS A 85 -6.01 -10.68 2.09
CA CYS A 85 -4.82 -11.41 1.65
C CYS A 85 -5.07 -12.89 1.98
N ARG A 86 -5.64 -13.62 1.02
CA ARG A 86 -5.75 -15.07 1.08
C ARG A 86 -4.32 -15.57 0.89
N ALA A 87 -3.74 -16.10 1.97
CA ALA A 87 -2.46 -16.79 1.93
C ALA A 87 -2.52 -17.81 0.78
N GLY A 88 -1.70 -17.62 -0.25
CA GLY A 88 -1.41 -18.66 -1.22
C GLY A 88 -0.68 -19.78 -0.48
N THR A 89 -1.36 -20.90 -0.27
CA THR A 89 -0.71 -22.17 0.08
C THR A 89 -0.01 -22.71 -1.17
N ASN A 90 1.30 -22.93 -1.04
CA ASN A 90 2.22 -23.76 -1.83
C ASN A 90 1.95 -23.95 -3.32
#